data_AF-A0A9D4GN19-F1
#
_entry.id   AF-A0A9D4GN19-F1
#
_cell.length_a   1.000
_cell.length_b   1.000
_cell.length_c   1.000
_cell.angle_alpha   90.00
_cell.angle_beta   90.00
_cell.angle_gamma   90.00
#
_symmetry.space_group_name_H-M   'P 1'
#
loop_
_entity.id
_entity.type
_entity.pdbx_description
1 polymer ?
#
loop_
_entity_poly.entity_id
_entity_poly.type
_entity_poly.pdbx_seq_one_letter_code
_entity_poly.pdbx_strand_id
1 'polypeptide(L)'
;MRVYRELSDTWTDTQPDKIEDHHTWLQTVKISIAENCEQIVSFADEYTVYTIVILWPKTEEIILFIRKFLDKIVYELNHKPKLVVCMNEKCRSADEETALNELKMEYSSCIHVCIIDFSDLCLGIGSKLQGISNRCLKYELPRMPIDILPGFITEKDAMWLKEDLEVLYLQNPNKVTDADHDFLETEIINFIKGGRFPWSAWYEIGDSGVDIRRDSLKDAIQKIDQLMSQSRCSTITILNAPGSGGSTLAQRILWEYHQKIPCVQVRRGTLLKSKDLSRKIEFIHERTHLTTLILIDDEDDAKVKQFC
;
A
#
# COMPACT_ATOMS: atom_id res chain seq x y z
N MET A 1 7.04 2.27 11.12
CA MET A 1 6.68 2.00 12.54
C MET A 1 7.54 2.85 13.50
N ARG A 2 7.48 4.19 13.34
CA ARG A 2 8.09 5.19 14.26
C ARG A 2 7.04 5.94 15.10
N VAL A 3 5.76 5.80 14.72
CA VAL A 3 4.62 6.56 15.25
C VAL A 3 4.29 6.22 16.71
N TYR A 4 4.67 5.04 17.22
CA TYR A 4 4.33 4.63 18.59
C TYR A 4 5.25 5.21 19.68
N ARG A 5 6.43 5.75 19.33
CA ARG A 5 7.38 6.26 20.34
C ARG A 5 7.23 7.74 20.64
N GLU A 6 6.70 8.54 19.71
CA GLU A 6 6.56 9.99 19.95
C GLU A 6 5.28 10.36 20.70
N LEU A 7 4.30 9.45 20.74
CA LEU A 7 3.05 9.63 21.51
C LEU A 7 3.13 9.13 22.96
N SER A 8 4.14 8.31 23.32
CA SER A 8 4.30 7.81 24.70
C SER A 8 5.01 8.79 25.62
N ASP A 9 5.83 9.69 25.08
CA ASP A 9 6.76 10.50 25.89
C ASP A 9 6.16 11.86 26.31
N THR A 10 4.91 12.15 25.95
CA THR A 10 4.25 13.43 26.24
C THR A 10 2.99 13.33 27.11
N TRP A 11 2.52 12.13 27.45
CA TRP A 11 1.39 11.96 28.38
C TRP A 11 1.88 11.85 29.83
N THR A 12 2.41 12.96 30.34
CA THR A 12 2.41 13.18 31.79
C THR A 12 1.00 13.54 32.22
N ASP A 13 0.46 12.82 33.21
CA ASP A 13 -0.75 13.19 33.95
C ASP A 13 -0.67 14.65 34.41
N THR A 14 -1.23 15.56 33.62
CA THR A 14 -1.53 16.93 34.02
C THR A 14 -3.03 17.12 34.03
N GLN A 15 -3.52 17.61 35.17
CA GLN A 15 -4.89 18.01 35.47
C GLN A 15 -5.54 18.86 34.35
N PRO A 16 -6.89 18.91 34.28
CA PRO A 16 -7.62 19.48 33.15
C PRO A 16 -7.59 21.01 33.18
N ASP A 17 -6.49 21.60 32.73
CA ASP A 17 -6.36 23.04 32.57
C ASP A 17 -6.83 23.44 31.17
N LYS A 18 -8.01 24.08 31.14
CA LYS A 18 -8.65 24.81 30.02
C LYS A 18 -8.60 24.11 28.65
N ILE A 19 -9.76 23.60 28.25
CA ILE A 19 -10.05 23.26 26.85
C ILE A 19 -9.74 24.50 25.99
N GLU A 20 -8.64 24.46 25.24
CA GLU A 20 -8.33 25.46 24.23
C GLU A 20 -9.50 25.53 23.24
N ASP A 21 -9.81 26.74 22.76
CA ASP A 21 -10.84 26.90 21.73
C ASP A 21 -10.51 26.03 20.52
N HIS A 22 -11.51 25.31 20.01
CA HIS A 22 -11.38 24.35 18.91
C HIS A 22 -10.72 24.93 17.66
N HIS A 23 -10.88 26.24 17.41
CA HIS A 23 -10.17 26.94 16.34
C HIS A 23 -8.68 27.10 16.62
N THR A 24 -8.30 27.47 17.84
CA THR A 24 -6.89 27.61 18.26
C THR A 24 -6.18 26.27 18.24
N TRP A 25 -6.82 25.22 18.76
CA TRP A 25 -6.30 23.86 18.70
C TRP A 25 -6.07 23.40 17.26
N LEU A 26 -7.04 23.62 16.36
CA LEU A 26 -6.91 23.22 14.96
C LEU A 26 -5.72 23.93 14.29
N GLN A 27 -5.48 25.22 14.57
CA GLN A 27 -4.33 25.94 14.02
C GLN A 27 -2.99 25.33 14.46
N THR A 28 -2.90 24.89 15.71
CA THR A 28 -1.69 24.24 16.25
C THR A 28 -1.43 22.89 15.59
N VAL A 29 -2.48 22.10 15.33
CA VAL A 29 -2.35 20.72 14.84
C VAL A 29 -2.41 20.62 13.30
N LYS A 30 -2.90 21.65 12.61
CA LYS A 30 -3.13 21.66 11.14
C LYS A 30 -1.91 21.27 10.32
N ILE A 31 -0.73 21.79 10.67
CA ILE A 31 0.51 21.53 9.93
C ILE A 31 0.89 20.05 10.07
N SER A 32 0.87 19.53 11.31
CA SER A 32 1.15 18.12 11.56
C SER A 32 0.13 17.18 10.89
N ILE A 33 -1.14 17.56 10.83
CA ILE A 33 -2.17 16.79 10.10
C ILE A 33 -1.85 16.74 8.62
N ALA A 34 -1.50 17.86 8.00
CA ALA A 34 -1.17 17.91 6.58
C ALA A 34 0.04 17.01 6.27
N GLU A 35 1.13 17.12 7.05
CA GLU A 35 2.31 16.27 6.90
C GLU A 35 2.00 14.78 7.05
N ASN A 36 1.16 14.42 8.03
CA ASN A 36 0.74 13.03 8.22
C ASN A 36 -0.16 12.53 7.09
N CYS A 37 -1.07 13.37 6.58
CA CYS A 37 -1.92 13.02 5.44
C CYS A 37 -1.10 12.86 4.16
N GLU A 38 -0.15 13.77 3.88
CA GLU A 38 0.78 13.64 2.75
C GLU A 38 1.57 12.34 2.83
N GLN A 39 2.07 11.98 4.02
CA GLN A 39 2.72 10.69 4.23
C GLN A 39 1.76 9.54 3.90
N ILE A 40 0.56 9.52 4.48
CA ILE A 40 -0.44 8.46 4.24
C ILE A 40 -0.77 8.34 2.74
N VAL A 41 -0.99 9.47 2.06
CA VAL A 41 -1.25 9.54 0.62
C VAL A 41 -0.05 9.02 -0.18
N SER A 42 1.17 9.31 0.22
CA SER A 42 2.38 8.77 -0.43
C SER A 42 2.51 7.24 -0.30
N PHE A 43 1.92 6.65 0.75
CA PHE A 43 1.94 5.20 0.98
C PHE A 43 0.80 4.44 0.28
N ALA A 44 -0.27 5.14 -0.07
CA ALA A 44 -1.43 4.51 -0.70
C ALA A 44 -1.43 4.73 -2.21
N ASP A 45 -1.89 3.72 -2.94
CA ASP A 45 -2.05 3.84 -4.39
C ASP A 45 -3.16 4.85 -4.69
N GLU A 46 -3.12 5.54 -5.86
CA GLU A 46 -4.02 6.66 -6.22
C GLU A 46 -5.52 6.34 -6.11
N TYR A 47 -5.92 5.07 -5.98
CA TYR A 47 -7.31 4.60 -5.91
C TYR A 47 -7.68 3.97 -4.55
N THR A 48 -6.82 4.09 -3.54
CA THR A 48 -7.06 3.43 -2.24
C THR A 48 -8.19 4.13 -1.48
N VAL A 49 -9.31 3.44 -1.29
CA VAL A 49 -10.40 3.91 -0.42
C VAL A 49 -10.05 3.63 1.04
N TYR A 50 -9.71 4.68 1.78
CA TYR A 50 -9.40 4.58 3.20
C TYR A 50 -10.62 4.23 4.04
N THR A 51 -10.42 3.44 5.09
CA THR A 51 -11.42 3.23 6.14
C THR A 51 -10.95 3.90 7.42
N ILE A 52 -11.72 4.87 7.90
CA ILE A 52 -11.44 5.62 9.12
C ILE A 52 -12.38 5.11 10.21
N VAL A 53 -11.79 4.61 11.30
CA VAL A 53 -12.53 4.18 12.48
C VAL A 53 -12.53 5.31 13.50
N ILE A 54 -13.72 5.82 13.81
CA ILE A 54 -13.92 6.89 14.80
C ILE A 54 -14.42 6.24 16.09
N LEU A 55 -13.69 6.49 17.18
CA LEU A 55 -14.16 6.18 18.53
C LEU A 55 -14.98 7.36 19.02
N TRP A 56 -16.29 7.17 19.16
CA TRP A 56 -17.17 8.26 19.56
C TRP A 56 -16.87 8.69 21.00
N PRO A 57 -16.63 9.98 21.26
CA PRO A 57 -16.21 10.44 22.58
C PRO A 57 -17.39 10.37 23.57
N LYS A 58 -17.06 10.25 24.86
CA LYS A 58 -18.06 10.32 25.95
C LYS A 58 -18.44 11.76 26.31
N THR A 59 -17.69 12.74 25.81
CA THR A 59 -17.84 14.17 26.13
C THR A 59 -18.22 14.93 24.86
N GLU A 60 -19.29 15.71 24.93
CA GLU A 60 -19.85 16.46 23.80
C GLU A 60 -18.88 17.48 23.21
N GLU A 61 -18.09 18.14 24.06
CA GLU A 61 -17.12 19.15 23.64
C GLU A 61 -16.11 18.60 22.62
N ILE A 62 -15.73 17.32 22.76
CA ILE A 62 -14.75 16.64 21.88
C ILE A 62 -15.35 16.35 20.50
N ILE A 63 -16.67 16.27 20.36
CA ILE A 63 -17.35 15.98 19.09
C ILE A 63 -17.01 17.07 18.05
N LEU A 64 -16.96 18.33 18.47
CA LEU A 64 -16.61 19.46 17.60
C LEU A 64 -15.17 19.35 17.08
N PHE A 65 -14.23 18.89 17.91
CA PHE A 65 -12.84 18.66 17.51
C PHE A 65 -12.74 17.53 16.49
N ILE A 66 -13.44 16.41 16.71
CA ILE A 66 -13.47 15.28 15.78
C ILE A 66 -14.02 15.70 14.42
N ARG A 67 -15.09 16.52 14.39
CA ARG A 67 -15.64 17.02 13.12
C ARG A 67 -14.64 17.86 12.36
N LYS A 68 -14.03 18.86 13.01
CA LYS A 68 -12.99 19.69 12.38
C LYS A 68 -11.79 18.88 11.90
N PHE A 69 -11.44 17.83 12.65
CA PHE A 69 -10.37 16.91 12.29
C PHE A 69 -10.72 16.07 11.06
N LEU A 70 -11.94 15.53 10.99
CA LEU A 70 -12.44 14.77 9.84
C LEU A 70 -12.51 15.63 8.58
N ASP A 71 -13.06 16.85 8.68
CA ASP A 71 -13.14 17.79 7.55
C ASP A 71 -11.75 18.04 6.96
N LYS A 72 -10.75 18.19 7.83
CA LYS A 72 -9.37 18.42 7.40
C LYS A 72 -8.75 17.18 6.75
N ILE A 73 -8.93 16.00 7.34
CA ILE A 73 -8.43 14.75 6.76
C ILE A 73 -9.07 14.50 5.39
N VAL A 74 -10.39 14.63 5.29
CA VAL A 74 -11.12 14.41 4.04
C VAL A 74 -10.73 15.42 2.97
N TYR A 75 -10.38 16.65 3.35
CA TYR A 75 -9.84 17.63 2.41
C TYR A 75 -8.46 17.22 1.85
N GLU A 76 -7.59 16.65 2.68
CA GLU A 76 -6.25 16.22 2.26
C GLU A 76 -6.25 14.85 1.55
N LEU A 77 -7.24 13.99 1.84
CA LEU A 77 -7.42 12.73 1.16
C LEU A 77 -8.18 12.95 -0.16
N ASN A 78 -7.54 12.67 -1.29
CA ASN A 78 -8.13 12.84 -2.63
C ASN A 78 -9.44 12.04 -2.87
N HIS A 79 -9.79 11.07 -2.01
CA HIS A 79 -11.01 10.26 -2.10
C HIS A 79 -11.80 10.28 -0.80
N LYS A 80 -13.13 10.20 -0.91
CA LYS A 80 -14.03 10.08 0.25
C LYS A 80 -13.78 8.75 0.98
N PRO A 81 -13.36 8.78 2.26
CA PRO A 81 -13.13 7.56 3.03
C PRO A 81 -14.45 6.89 3.45
N LYS A 82 -14.38 5.59 3.73
CA LYS A 82 -15.41 4.86 4.48
C LYS A 82 -15.24 5.17 5.97
N LEU A 83 -16.30 5.61 6.62
CA LEU A 83 -16.30 5.95 8.05
C LEU A 83 -16.99 4.85 8.85
N VAL A 84 -16.35 4.40 9.92
CA VAL A 84 -16.93 3.48 10.90
C VAL A 84 -16.95 4.18 12.25
N VAL A 85 -18.13 4.57 12.72
CA VAL A 85 -18.32 5.21 14.03
C VAL A 85 -18.65 4.15 15.06
N CYS A 86 -17.74 3.93 16.01
CA CYS A 86 -17.89 2.99 17.11
C CYS A 86 -18.37 3.75 18.36
N MET A 87 -19.55 3.38 18.88
CA MET A 87 -20.14 3.97 20.07
C MET A 87 -20.27 2.93 21.18
N ASN A 88 -19.93 3.30 22.42
CA ASN A 88 -20.08 2.40 23.57
C ASN A 88 -21.55 2.22 23.97
N GLU A 89 -22.34 3.29 23.82
CA GLU A 89 -23.75 3.37 24.18
C GLU A 89 -24.49 4.22 23.15
N LYS A 90 -25.83 4.21 23.18
CA LYS A 90 -26.65 5.13 22.36
C LYS A 90 -26.42 6.58 22.79
N CYS A 91 -26.63 7.52 21.86
CA CYS A 91 -26.61 8.96 22.11
C CYS A 91 -27.42 9.28 23.38
N ARG A 92 -26.81 10.05 24.28
CA ARG A 92 -27.41 10.40 25.58
C ARG A 92 -28.11 11.76 25.53
N SER A 93 -27.74 12.62 24.58
CA SER A 93 -28.33 13.94 24.39
C SER A 93 -28.84 14.19 22.96
N ALA A 94 -29.73 15.17 22.82
CA ALA A 94 -30.26 15.61 21.53
C ALA A 94 -29.17 16.26 20.65
N ASP A 95 -28.14 16.87 21.26
CA ASP A 95 -27.04 17.52 20.55
C ASP A 95 -26.09 16.47 19.96
N GLU A 96 -25.81 15.38 20.69
CA GLU A 96 -25.07 14.22 20.18
C GLU A 96 -25.80 13.56 19.01
N GLU A 97 -27.12 13.39 19.14
CA GLU A 97 -27.95 12.79 18.10
C GLU A 97 -28.02 13.67 16.85
N THR A 98 -28.08 14.99 17.02
CA THR A 98 -28.02 15.95 15.92
C THR A 98 -26.67 15.89 15.20
N ALA A 99 -25.55 15.91 15.95
CA ALA A 99 -24.21 15.81 15.36
C ALA A 99 -23.99 14.49 14.61
N LEU A 100 -24.49 13.37 15.15
CA LEU A 100 -24.41 12.07 14.49
C LEU A 100 -25.26 12.02 13.21
N ASN A 101 -26.45 12.62 13.23
CA ASN A 101 -27.32 12.68 12.06
C ASN A 101 -26.74 13.59 10.97
N GLU A 102 -26.08 14.69 11.33
CA GLU A 102 -25.35 15.53 10.39
C GLU A 102 -24.20 14.76 9.70
N LEU A 103 -23.41 14.00 10.46
CA LEU A 103 -22.37 13.13 9.90
C LEU A 103 -22.95 12.04 8.99
N LYS A 104 -24.09 11.45 9.37
CA LYS A 104 -24.80 10.47 8.52
C LYS A 104 -25.27 11.09 7.21
N MET A 105 -25.77 12.32 7.25
CA MET A 105 -26.21 13.03 6.05
C MET A 105 -25.02 13.36 5.13
N GLU A 106 -23.95 13.90 5.70
CA GLU A 106 -22.75 14.31 4.95
C GLU A 106 -22.02 13.15 4.26
N TYR A 107 -21.92 12.01 4.95
CA TYR A 107 -21.18 10.84 4.46
C TYR A 107 -22.08 9.72 3.89
N SER A 108 -23.41 9.83 4.04
CA SER A 108 -24.41 8.98 3.39
C SER A 108 -24.06 7.47 3.41
N SER A 109 -23.94 6.81 2.25
CA SER A 109 -23.64 5.37 2.15
C SER A 109 -22.22 4.98 2.61
N CYS A 110 -21.35 5.96 2.87
CA CYS A 110 -19.98 5.72 3.32
C CYS A 110 -19.84 5.68 4.85
N ILE A 111 -20.89 5.92 5.64
CA ILE A 111 -20.84 5.87 7.11
C ILE A 111 -21.55 4.64 7.67
N HIS A 112 -20.88 3.92 8.56
CA HIS A 112 -21.44 2.80 9.31
C HIS A 112 -21.33 3.12 10.79
N VAL A 113 -22.46 3.10 11.50
CA VAL A 113 -22.49 3.33 12.95
C VAL A 113 -22.71 1.99 13.63
N CYS A 114 -21.79 1.61 14.51
CA CYS A 114 -21.88 0.40 15.32
C CYS A 114 -21.88 0.74 16.82
N ILE A 115 -22.73 0.05 17.56
CA ILE A 115 -22.72 0.09 19.02
C ILE A 115 -21.93 -1.12 19.48
N ILE A 116 -20.72 -0.89 19.95
CA ILE A 116 -19.78 -1.93 20.38
C ILE A 116 -19.00 -1.42 21.59
N ASP A 117 -18.83 -2.26 22.60
CA ASP A 117 -17.99 -1.91 23.74
C ASP A 117 -16.54 -1.75 23.26
N PHE A 118 -15.82 -0.77 23.80
CA PHE A 118 -14.42 -0.54 23.42
C PHE A 118 -13.56 -1.79 23.67
N SER A 119 -13.84 -2.56 24.72
CA SER A 119 -13.14 -3.79 25.04
C SER A 119 -13.34 -4.84 23.94
N ASP A 120 -14.58 -5.00 23.46
CA ASP A 120 -14.92 -5.94 22.39
C ASP A 120 -14.32 -5.53 21.05
N LEU A 121 -14.29 -4.23 20.75
CA LEU A 121 -13.60 -3.68 19.59
C LEU A 121 -12.10 -3.99 19.64
N CYS A 122 -11.45 -3.73 20.78
CA CYS A 122 -10.04 -4.03 21.00
C CYS A 122 -9.76 -5.53 20.90
N LEU A 123 -10.63 -6.40 21.42
CA LEU A 123 -10.52 -7.84 21.28
C LEU A 123 -10.71 -8.29 19.83
N GLY A 124 -11.63 -7.68 19.08
CA GLY A 124 -11.84 -7.93 17.65
C GLY A 124 -10.63 -7.52 16.81
N ILE A 125 -10.11 -6.31 17.02
CA ILE A 125 -8.87 -5.84 16.38
C ILE A 125 -7.70 -6.73 16.79
N GLY A 126 -7.56 -7.02 18.08
CA GLY A 126 -6.50 -7.86 18.63
C GLY A 126 -6.52 -9.28 18.07
N SER A 127 -7.69 -9.91 17.97
CA SER A 127 -7.83 -11.25 17.40
C SER A 127 -7.60 -11.27 15.88
N LYS A 128 -7.92 -10.20 15.16
CA LYS A 128 -7.53 -10.05 13.75
C LYS A 128 -6.03 -9.82 13.60
N LEU A 129 -5.42 -8.97 14.43
CA LEU A 129 -3.97 -8.74 14.45
C LEU A 129 -3.18 -9.96 14.90
N GLN A 130 -3.73 -10.79 15.80
CA GLN A 130 -3.14 -12.07 16.21
C GLN A 130 -3.42 -13.17 15.18
N GLY A 131 -4.57 -13.14 14.51
CA GLY A 131 -4.89 -14.02 13.38
C GLY A 131 -4.03 -13.76 12.14
N ILE A 132 -3.42 -12.58 12.02
CA ILE A 132 -2.35 -12.28 11.06
C ILE A 132 -1.07 -13.08 11.38
N SER A 133 -0.91 -13.62 12.61
CA SER A 133 0.20 -14.52 12.95
C SER A 133 0.05 -15.95 12.40
N ASN A 134 -1.04 -16.26 11.68
CA ASN A 134 -1.08 -17.48 10.87
C ASN A 134 -0.11 -17.29 9.71
N ARG A 135 1.11 -17.85 9.87
CA ARG A 135 2.16 -18.09 8.86
C ARG A 135 1.62 -17.93 7.44
N CYS A 136 1.57 -16.69 6.97
CA CYS A 136 0.92 -16.40 5.72
C CYS A 136 2.00 -16.55 4.65
N LEU A 137 1.94 -17.61 3.87
CA LEU A 137 2.71 -17.80 2.62
C LEU A 137 2.43 -16.71 1.57
N LYS A 138 1.67 -15.67 1.95
CA LYS A 138 1.28 -14.50 1.17
C LYS A 138 2.47 -13.73 0.58
N TYR A 139 3.60 -13.72 1.28
CA TYR A 139 4.81 -13.01 0.85
C TYR A 139 5.97 -13.98 0.60
N GLU A 140 5.69 -15.04 -0.14
CA GLU A 140 6.71 -16.01 -0.55
C GLU A 140 7.38 -15.59 -1.86
N LEU A 141 8.70 -15.70 -1.90
CA LEU A 141 9.50 -15.48 -3.10
C LEU A 141 10.15 -16.80 -3.54
N PRO A 142 10.47 -16.96 -4.84
CA PRO A 142 11.33 -18.05 -5.26
C PRO A 142 12.67 -17.96 -4.53
N ARG A 143 13.20 -19.11 -4.12
CA ARG A 143 14.43 -19.21 -3.33
C ARG A 143 15.21 -20.46 -3.66
N MET A 144 16.51 -20.41 -3.41
CA MET A 144 17.32 -21.62 -3.35
C MET A 144 16.83 -22.51 -2.18
N PRO A 145 16.77 -23.84 -2.35
CA PRO A 145 16.39 -24.77 -1.29
C PRO A 145 17.55 -24.89 -0.29
N ILE A 146 17.69 -23.89 0.56
CA ILE A 146 18.65 -23.85 1.67
C ILE A 146 17.84 -23.85 2.96
N ASP A 147 18.04 -24.86 3.81
CA ASP A 147 17.23 -25.14 5.01
C ASP A 147 17.42 -24.14 6.17
N ILE A 148 18.21 -23.09 5.97
CA ILE A 148 18.74 -22.25 7.07
C ILE A 148 17.88 -21.01 7.32
N LEU A 149 17.15 -20.51 6.31
CA LEU A 149 16.36 -19.28 6.41
C LEU A 149 14.87 -19.52 6.14
N PRO A 150 13.96 -18.89 6.91
CA PRO A 150 12.55 -18.88 6.57
C PRO A 150 12.37 -18.18 5.22
N GLY A 151 11.84 -18.92 4.24
CA GLY A 151 11.63 -18.44 2.87
C GLY A 151 10.51 -17.41 2.68
N PHE A 152 9.92 -16.93 3.77
CA PHE A 152 8.82 -15.97 3.75
C PHE A 152 9.28 -14.59 4.23
N ILE A 153 8.77 -13.55 3.59
CA ILE A 153 8.95 -12.16 4.02
C ILE A 153 7.87 -11.84 5.07
N THR A 154 8.26 -11.17 6.17
CA THR A 154 7.27 -10.76 7.17
C THR A 154 6.41 -9.61 6.62
N GLU A 155 5.18 -9.44 7.12
CA GLU A 155 4.33 -8.34 6.66
C GLU A 155 5.00 -6.97 6.86
N LYS A 156 5.71 -6.79 7.98
CA LYS A 156 6.48 -5.58 8.26
C LYS A 156 7.55 -5.32 7.19
N ASP A 157 8.29 -6.36 6.81
CA ASP A 157 9.34 -6.25 5.79
C ASP A 157 8.71 -6.04 4.40
N ALA A 158 7.59 -6.70 4.10
CA ALA A 158 6.85 -6.50 2.86
C ALA A 158 6.32 -5.06 2.75
N MET A 159 5.84 -4.47 3.84
CA MET A 159 5.44 -3.06 3.89
C MET A 159 6.63 -2.13 3.66
N TRP A 160 7.77 -2.41 4.27
CA TRP A 160 9.00 -1.62 4.03
C TRP A 160 9.45 -1.72 2.56
N LEU A 161 9.40 -2.91 1.96
CA LEU A 161 9.70 -3.07 0.53
C LEU A 161 8.71 -2.28 -0.34
N LYS A 162 7.41 -2.31 0.00
CA LYS A 162 6.32 -1.67 -0.77
C LYS A 162 6.51 -0.16 -0.96
N GLU A 163 7.25 0.51 -0.07
CA GLU A 163 7.48 1.96 -0.16
C GLU A 163 8.13 2.38 -1.49
N ASP A 164 9.08 1.58 -2.00
CA ASP A 164 9.82 1.88 -3.23
C ASP A 164 9.63 0.83 -4.33
N LEU A 165 9.18 -0.37 -3.96
CA LEU A 165 9.14 -1.53 -4.83
C LEU A 165 7.73 -2.11 -4.93
N GLU A 166 7.34 -2.49 -6.13
CA GLU A 166 6.30 -3.48 -6.37
C GLU A 166 6.98 -4.85 -6.49
N VAL A 167 6.92 -5.63 -5.41
CA VAL A 167 7.52 -6.98 -5.34
C VAL A 167 6.51 -8.01 -5.85
N LEU A 168 6.94 -8.88 -6.77
CA LEU A 168 6.14 -9.98 -7.28
C LEU A 168 6.41 -11.23 -6.45
N TYR A 169 5.40 -11.66 -5.70
CA TYR A 169 5.40 -12.88 -4.89
C TYR A 169 4.91 -14.09 -5.69
N LEU A 170 5.12 -15.30 -5.19
CA LEU A 170 4.64 -16.54 -5.84
C LEU A 170 3.11 -16.62 -5.91
N GLN A 171 2.43 -16.01 -4.94
CA GLN A 171 0.97 -15.95 -4.88
C GLN A 171 0.53 -14.50 -4.75
N ASN A 172 -0.70 -14.20 -5.18
CA ASN A 172 -1.28 -12.87 -5.03
C ASN A 172 -1.33 -12.50 -3.54
N PRO A 173 -0.61 -11.45 -3.09
CA PRO A 173 -0.66 -11.07 -1.70
C PRO A 173 -2.04 -10.53 -1.30
N ASN A 174 -2.80 -9.99 -2.26
CA ASN A 174 -4.12 -9.43 -2.00
C ASN A 174 -5.16 -10.48 -2.40
N LYS A 175 -5.91 -11.01 -1.42
CA LYS A 175 -7.01 -11.94 -1.73
C LYS A 175 -8.11 -11.17 -2.45
N VAL A 176 -8.39 -11.60 -3.66
CA VAL A 176 -9.50 -11.13 -4.48
C VAL A 176 -10.80 -11.66 -3.87
N THR A 177 -11.70 -10.73 -3.55
CA THR A 177 -13.07 -10.93 -3.08
C THR A 177 -14.03 -10.88 -4.28
N ASP A 178 -15.27 -11.34 -4.12
CA ASP A 178 -16.26 -11.32 -5.21
C ASP A 178 -16.55 -9.90 -5.74
N ALA A 179 -16.28 -8.84 -4.96
CA ALA A 179 -16.38 -7.44 -5.39
C ALA A 179 -15.26 -7.00 -6.36
N ASP A 180 -14.23 -7.82 -6.54
CA ASP A 180 -13.07 -7.51 -7.38
C ASP A 180 -13.24 -7.96 -8.84
N HIS A 181 -14.33 -8.69 -9.19
CA HIS A 181 -14.63 -9.03 -10.58
C HIS A 181 -14.94 -7.77 -11.42
N ASP A 182 -15.78 -6.86 -10.90
CA ASP A 182 -16.08 -5.57 -11.56
C ASP A 182 -14.82 -4.69 -11.66
N PHE A 183 -13.93 -4.80 -10.67
CA PHE A 183 -12.63 -4.13 -10.67
C PHE A 183 -11.72 -4.67 -11.79
N LEU A 184 -11.61 -5.99 -11.93
CA LEU A 184 -10.79 -6.61 -12.99
C LEU A 184 -11.27 -6.21 -14.40
N GLU A 185 -12.58 -6.21 -14.64
CA GLU A 185 -13.11 -5.75 -15.94
C GLU A 185 -12.75 -4.29 -16.21
N THR A 186 -12.87 -3.43 -15.20
CA THR A 186 -12.50 -2.02 -15.30
C THR A 186 -11.02 -1.84 -15.62
N GLU A 187 -10.14 -2.58 -14.94
CA GLU A 187 -8.70 -2.53 -15.18
C GLU A 187 -8.29 -3.06 -16.55
N ILE A 188 -8.94 -4.13 -17.03
CA ILE A 188 -8.74 -4.62 -18.41
C ILE A 188 -9.14 -3.54 -19.42
N ILE A 189 -10.29 -2.87 -19.23
CA ILE A 189 -10.74 -1.79 -20.10
C ILE A 189 -9.76 -0.61 -20.07
N ASN A 190 -9.28 -0.23 -18.89
CA ASN A 190 -8.29 0.84 -18.73
C ASN A 190 -6.98 0.50 -19.46
N PHE A 191 -6.52 -0.74 -19.33
CA PHE A 191 -5.32 -1.22 -20.02
C PHE A 191 -5.47 -1.18 -21.54
N ILE A 192 -6.59 -1.65 -22.09
CA ILE A 192 -6.86 -1.61 -23.54
C ILE A 192 -6.88 -0.17 -24.07
N LYS A 193 -7.32 0.79 -23.23
CA LYS A 193 -7.29 2.23 -23.55
C LYS A 193 -5.89 2.87 -23.44
N GLY A 194 -4.86 2.07 -23.15
CA GLY A 194 -3.47 2.53 -23.01
C GLY A 194 -3.07 2.86 -21.57
N GLY A 195 -3.88 2.49 -20.58
CA GLY A 195 -3.54 2.56 -19.17
C GLY A 195 -2.49 1.51 -18.76
N ARG A 196 -1.91 1.69 -17.57
CA ARG A 196 -0.98 0.71 -16.99
C ARG A 196 -1.75 -0.49 -16.43
N PHE A 197 -1.17 -1.68 -16.55
CA PHE A 197 -1.78 -2.88 -15.97
C PHE A 197 -1.21 -3.15 -14.57
N PRO A 198 -2.05 -3.19 -13.51
CA PRO A 198 -1.59 -3.44 -12.16
C PRO A 198 -1.23 -4.91 -11.94
N TRP A 199 -0.24 -5.18 -11.07
CA TRP A 199 0.17 -6.56 -10.75
C TRP A 199 -0.94 -7.41 -10.15
N SER A 200 -1.89 -6.83 -9.42
CA SER A 200 -3.08 -7.55 -8.95
C SER A 200 -3.86 -8.18 -10.10
N ALA A 201 -4.03 -7.47 -11.21
CA ALA A 201 -4.70 -8.00 -12.39
C ALA A 201 -3.87 -9.09 -13.08
N TRP A 202 -2.53 -8.96 -13.12
CA TRP A 202 -1.64 -10.01 -13.63
C TRP A 202 -1.80 -11.33 -12.89
N TYR A 203 -1.99 -11.34 -11.57
CA TYR A 203 -2.20 -12.57 -10.80
C TYR A 203 -3.51 -13.29 -11.14
N GLU A 204 -4.58 -12.56 -11.38
CA GLU A 204 -5.89 -13.15 -11.68
C GLU A 204 -5.99 -13.66 -13.11
N ILE A 205 -5.37 -12.93 -14.03
CA ILE A 205 -5.46 -13.17 -15.47
C ILE A 205 -4.35 -14.14 -15.92
N GLY A 206 -3.19 -14.10 -15.26
CA GLY A 206 -2.04 -14.93 -15.55
C GLY A 206 -1.67 -14.91 -17.03
N ASP A 207 -1.73 -16.08 -17.65
CA ASP A 207 -1.36 -16.27 -19.07
C ASP A 207 -2.51 -16.12 -20.06
N SER A 208 -3.70 -15.69 -19.63
CA SER A 208 -4.91 -15.66 -20.48
C SER A 208 -4.89 -14.63 -21.62
N GLY A 209 -3.77 -13.94 -21.86
CA GLY A 209 -3.49 -13.28 -23.14
C GLY A 209 -4.05 -11.88 -23.30
N VAL A 210 -4.20 -11.13 -22.20
CA VAL A 210 -4.62 -9.71 -22.24
C VAL A 210 -3.59 -8.84 -22.94
N ASP A 211 -2.30 -9.19 -22.86
CA ASP A 211 -1.24 -8.60 -23.68
C ASP A 211 -0.97 -9.42 -24.94
N ILE A 212 -0.67 -8.72 -26.03
CA ILE A 212 -0.27 -9.36 -27.30
C ILE A 212 1.18 -9.84 -27.16
N ARG A 213 1.39 -11.16 -27.20
CA ARG A 213 2.72 -11.77 -27.20
C ARG A 213 3.51 -11.31 -28.41
N ARG A 214 4.63 -10.62 -28.16
CA ARG A 214 5.53 -10.11 -29.20
C ARG A 214 6.66 -11.07 -29.46
N ASP A 215 7.14 -11.12 -30.70
CA ASP A 215 8.32 -11.91 -31.06
C ASP A 215 9.56 -11.50 -30.24
N SER A 216 9.68 -10.20 -29.96
CA SER A 216 10.76 -9.62 -29.13
C SER A 216 10.80 -10.14 -27.69
N LEU A 217 9.71 -10.74 -27.18
CA LEU A 217 9.70 -11.37 -25.86
C LEU A 217 10.69 -12.54 -25.80
N LYS A 218 10.73 -13.37 -26.84
CA LYS A 218 11.62 -14.54 -26.89
C LYS A 218 13.08 -14.11 -26.89
N ASP A 219 13.41 -13.11 -27.69
CA ASP A 219 14.77 -12.58 -27.78
C ASP A 219 15.22 -11.96 -26.45
N ALA A 220 14.33 -11.22 -25.78
CA ALA A 220 14.60 -10.63 -24.47
C ALA A 220 14.82 -11.71 -23.40
N ILE A 221 13.97 -12.74 -23.35
CA ILE A 221 14.10 -13.86 -22.40
C ILE A 221 15.45 -14.58 -22.62
N GLN A 222 15.77 -14.95 -23.86
CA GLN A 222 17.04 -15.62 -24.17
C GLN A 222 18.25 -14.79 -23.75
N LYS A 223 18.20 -13.47 -23.97
CA LYS A 223 19.28 -12.57 -23.56
C LYS A 223 19.41 -12.49 -22.04
N ILE A 224 18.30 -12.44 -21.31
CA ILE A 224 18.30 -12.44 -19.84
C ILE A 224 18.90 -13.75 -19.32
N ASP A 225 18.47 -14.91 -19.83
CA ASP A 225 18.99 -16.21 -19.43
C ASP A 225 20.51 -16.32 -19.63
N GLN A 226 21.01 -15.82 -20.78
CA GLN A 226 22.44 -15.75 -21.05
C GLN A 226 23.18 -14.89 -20.03
N LEU A 227 22.67 -13.70 -19.70
CA LEU A 227 23.30 -12.82 -18.72
C LEU A 227 23.26 -13.38 -17.30
N MET A 228 22.16 -14.03 -16.91
CA MET A 228 22.04 -14.70 -15.61
C MET A 228 23.08 -15.83 -15.46
N SER A 229 23.33 -16.60 -16.53
CA SER A 229 24.34 -17.67 -16.51
C SER A 229 25.78 -17.16 -16.33
N GLN A 230 26.04 -15.90 -16.65
CA GLN A 230 27.37 -15.27 -16.52
C GLN A 230 27.63 -14.72 -15.12
N SER A 231 26.67 -14.80 -14.19
CA SER A 231 26.76 -14.34 -12.79
C SER A 231 27.29 -12.91 -12.63
N ARG A 232 26.90 -12.01 -13.54
CA ARG A 232 27.26 -10.59 -13.50
C ARG A 232 26.01 -9.73 -13.38
N CYS A 233 26.11 -8.62 -12.66
CA CYS A 233 25.12 -7.56 -12.77
C CYS A 233 25.12 -7.05 -14.21
N SER A 234 23.94 -6.92 -14.82
CA SER A 234 23.81 -6.51 -16.22
C SER A 234 22.50 -5.77 -16.43
N THR A 235 22.52 -4.80 -17.33
CA THR A 235 21.35 -4.00 -17.70
C THR A 235 20.90 -4.36 -19.10
N ILE A 236 19.59 -4.47 -19.31
CA ILE A 236 18.98 -4.55 -20.63
C ILE A 236 18.06 -3.34 -20.79
N THR A 237 18.35 -2.50 -21.78
CA THR A 237 17.49 -1.37 -22.13
C THR A 237 16.52 -1.80 -23.24
N ILE A 238 15.22 -1.61 -23.01
CA ILE A 238 14.17 -1.79 -24.00
C ILE A 238 13.87 -0.42 -24.60
N LEU A 239 14.29 -0.20 -25.84
CA LEU A 239 13.98 1.04 -26.57
C LEU A 239 12.66 0.87 -27.31
N ASN A 240 11.71 1.77 -27.06
CA ASN A 240 10.37 1.69 -27.63
C ASN A 240 9.83 3.08 -27.97
N ALA A 241 8.98 3.17 -28.99
CA ALA A 241 8.22 4.39 -29.25
C ALA A 241 7.11 4.57 -28.20
N PRO A 242 6.67 5.80 -27.90
CA PRO A 242 5.49 6.02 -27.06
C PRO A 242 4.27 5.26 -27.59
N GLY A 243 3.49 4.64 -26.70
CA GLY A 243 2.32 3.84 -27.08
C GLY A 243 2.63 2.49 -27.75
N SER A 244 3.90 2.17 -28.01
CA SER A 244 4.29 0.88 -28.57
C SER A 244 4.35 -0.24 -27.53
N GLY A 245 3.84 -0.08 -26.31
CA GLY A 245 3.74 -1.17 -25.33
C GLY A 245 5.07 -1.69 -24.76
N GLY A 246 6.12 -0.85 -24.70
CA GLY A 246 7.41 -1.22 -24.09
C GLY A 246 7.27 -1.59 -22.62
N SER A 247 6.56 -0.78 -21.83
CA SER A 247 6.30 -1.07 -20.41
C SER A 247 5.51 -2.37 -20.23
N THR A 248 4.52 -2.65 -21.09
CA THR A 248 3.77 -3.92 -21.10
C THR A 248 4.69 -5.11 -21.38
N LEU A 249 5.57 -5.01 -22.38
CA LEU A 249 6.54 -6.06 -22.69
C LEU A 249 7.47 -6.30 -21.50
N ALA A 250 7.94 -5.23 -20.84
CA ALA A 250 8.81 -5.32 -19.68
C ALA A 250 8.11 -5.96 -18.47
N GLN A 251 6.85 -5.61 -18.22
CA GLN A 251 6.02 -6.27 -17.20
C GLN A 251 5.81 -7.76 -17.53
N ARG A 252 5.51 -8.10 -18.78
CA ARG A 252 5.37 -9.49 -19.21
C ARG A 252 6.66 -10.28 -18.98
N ILE A 253 7.82 -9.72 -19.31
CA ILE A 253 9.12 -10.35 -19.01
C ILE A 253 9.24 -10.61 -17.51
N LEU A 254 8.98 -9.61 -16.68
CA LEU A 254 9.06 -9.74 -15.23
C LEU A 254 8.11 -10.83 -14.69
N TRP A 255 6.92 -10.95 -15.28
CA TRP A 255 5.94 -11.99 -15.01
C TRP A 255 6.43 -13.40 -15.40
N GLU A 256 7.10 -13.59 -16.53
CA GLU A 256 7.65 -14.90 -16.94
C GLU A 256 8.75 -15.44 -16.00
N TYR A 257 9.37 -14.54 -15.22
CA TYR A 257 10.45 -14.86 -14.28
C TYR A 257 10.03 -14.93 -12.82
N HIS A 258 8.88 -14.38 -12.41
CA HIS A 258 8.53 -14.21 -10.99
C HIS A 258 8.42 -15.51 -10.20
N GLN A 259 8.18 -16.65 -10.87
CA GLN A 259 8.17 -17.97 -10.23
C GLN A 259 9.55 -18.63 -10.15
N LYS A 260 10.54 -18.11 -10.86
CA LYS A 260 11.89 -18.68 -11.00
C LYS A 260 12.91 -17.92 -10.16
N ILE A 261 12.81 -16.59 -10.16
CA ILE A 261 13.73 -15.67 -9.49
C ILE A 261 12.96 -14.49 -8.88
N PRO A 262 13.50 -13.82 -7.85
CA PRO A 262 12.86 -12.67 -7.25
C PRO A 262 12.72 -11.55 -8.27
N CYS A 263 11.51 -11.02 -8.42
CA CYS A 263 11.17 -10.00 -9.40
C CYS A 263 10.62 -8.76 -8.69
N VAL A 264 11.14 -7.59 -9.02
CA VAL A 264 10.67 -6.31 -8.47
C VAL A 264 10.55 -5.24 -9.56
N GLN A 265 9.54 -4.39 -9.45
CA GLN A 265 9.43 -3.16 -10.22
C GLN A 265 9.63 -1.96 -9.31
N VAL A 266 10.49 -1.01 -9.70
CA VAL A 266 10.66 0.24 -8.96
C VAL A 266 9.44 1.13 -9.19
N ARG A 267 8.87 1.69 -8.12
CA ARG A 267 7.73 2.62 -8.21
C ARG A 267 8.18 3.92 -8.89
N ARG A 268 7.33 4.52 -9.72
CA ARG A 268 7.67 5.80 -10.36
C ARG A 268 7.90 6.88 -9.30
N GLY A 269 8.91 7.74 -9.52
CA GLY A 269 9.23 8.85 -8.61
C GLY A 269 9.95 8.49 -7.31
N THR A 270 10.24 7.21 -7.04
CA THR A 270 10.95 6.78 -5.81
C THR A 270 12.47 6.74 -5.94
N LEU A 271 13.03 6.96 -7.14
CA LEU A 271 14.48 6.95 -7.37
C LEU A 271 15.26 8.10 -6.69
N LEU A 272 14.56 9.00 -5.99
CA LEU A 272 15.16 10.14 -5.28
C LEU A 272 15.95 9.76 -4.00
N LYS A 273 16.04 8.47 -3.61
CA LYS A 273 16.80 8.01 -2.43
C LYS A 273 17.67 6.79 -2.72
N SER A 274 18.61 6.90 -3.66
CA SER A 274 19.45 5.80 -4.19
C SER A 274 20.07 4.84 -3.16
N LYS A 275 20.27 5.22 -1.88
CA LYS A 275 20.79 4.33 -0.83
C LYS A 275 19.79 3.29 -0.31
N ASP A 276 18.50 3.60 -0.31
CA ASP A 276 17.49 2.72 0.29
C ASP A 276 17.12 1.56 -0.66
N LEU A 277 17.16 1.79 -1.97
CA LEU A 277 16.87 0.76 -2.98
C LEU A 277 17.90 -0.38 -2.95
N SER A 278 19.21 -0.07 -2.91
CA SER A 278 20.25 -1.10 -2.83
C SER A 278 20.10 -1.98 -1.59
N ARG A 279 19.73 -1.38 -0.44
CA ARG A 279 19.47 -2.12 0.80
C ARG A 279 18.26 -3.04 0.69
N LYS A 280 17.21 -2.62 -0.02
CA LYS A 280 16.03 -3.46 -0.28
C LYS A 280 16.35 -4.63 -1.20
N ILE A 281 17.17 -4.42 -2.24
CA ILE A 281 17.62 -5.47 -3.15
C ILE A 281 18.52 -6.48 -2.43
N GLU A 282 19.47 -5.99 -1.62
CA GLU A 282 20.34 -6.83 -0.79
C GLU A 282 19.52 -7.70 0.17
N PHE A 283 18.52 -7.11 0.84
CA PHE A 283 17.60 -7.86 1.70
C PHE A 283 16.88 -8.99 0.96
N ILE A 284 16.40 -8.75 -0.27
CA ILE A 284 15.75 -9.78 -1.09
C ILE A 284 16.74 -10.89 -1.45
N HIS A 285 17.95 -10.53 -1.89
CA HIS A 285 18.99 -11.48 -2.24
C HIS A 285 19.43 -12.34 -1.04
N GLU A 286 19.59 -11.74 0.15
CA GLU A 286 19.94 -12.47 1.38
C GLU A 286 18.90 -13.52 1.77
N ARG A 287 17.61 -13.29 1.47
CA ARG A 287 16.52 -14.21 1.81
C ARG A 287 16.26 -15.29 0.77
N THR A 288 16.62 -15.03 -0.49
CA THR A 288 16.30 -15.91 -1.61
C THR A 288 17.52 -16.66 -2.13
N HIS A 289 18.72 -16.09 -1.94
CA HIS A 289 19.98 -16.53 -2.54
C HIS A 289 19.89 -16.72 -4.06
N LEU A 290 19.04 -15.91 -4.70
CA LEU A 290 18.83 -15.89 -6.15
C LEU A 290 19.08 -14.47 -6.66
N THR A 291 19.48 -14.37 -7.93
CA THR A 291 19.59 -13.09 -8.63
C THR A 291 18.23 -12.41 -8.71
N THR A 292 18.15 -11.15 -8.30
CA THR A 292 16.92 -10.34 -8.39
C THR A 292 16.82 -9.68 -9.77
N LEU A 293 15.70 -9.87 -10.46
CA LEU A 293 15.37 -9.14 -11.69
C LEU A 293 14.62 -7.85 -11.32
N ILE A 294 15.13 -6.72 -11.80
CA ILE A 294 14.64 -5.39 -11.45
C ILE A 294 14.12 -4.70 -12.72
N LEU A 295 12.86 -4.31 -12.72
CA LEU A 295 12.25 -3.46 -13.73
C LEU A 295 12.28 -2.00 -13.28
N ILE A 296 12.90 -1.16 -14.10
CA ILE A 296 12.85 0.30 -13.97
C ILE A 296 12.16 0.82 -15.24
N ASP A 297 11.03 1.48 -15.08
CA ASP A 297 10.20 1.98 -16.17
C ASP A 297 10.20 3.52 -16.15
N ASP A 298 10.37 4.13 -17.33
CA ASP A 298 10.28 5.58 -17.55
C ASP A 298 11.30 6.44 -16.77
N GLU A 299 12.57 6.02 -16.73
CA GLU A 299 13.65 6.72 -16.00
C GLU A 299 14.91 6.91 -16.81
N ASP A 300 15.69 7.94 -16.44
CA ASP A 300 16.94 8.29 -17.11
C ASP A 300 18.00 7.18 -16.95
N ASP A 301 18.58 6.73 -18.08
CA ASP A 301 19.69 5.78 -18.13
C ASP A 301 20.84 6.11 -17.16
N ALA A 302 21.07 7.41 -16.89
CA ALA A 302 22.10 7.89 -15.98
C ALA A 302 21.85 7.49 -14.51
N LYS A 303 20.58 7.41 -14.09
CA LYS A 303 20.19 6.97 -12.74
C LYS A 303 20.26 5.45 -12.63
N VAL A 304 19.88 4.73 -13.68
CA VAL A 304 19.93 3.25 -13.74
C VAL A 304 21.36 2.73 -13.59
N LYS A 305 22.33 3.39 -14.23
CA LYS A 305 23.76 3.03 -14.15
C LYS A 305 24.38 3.15 -12.76
N GLN A 306 23.72 3.77 -11.78
CA GLN A 306 24.22 3.82 -10.40
C GLN A 306 24.05 2.50 -9.64
N PHE A 307 23.28 1.55 -10.19
CA PHE A 307 22.94 0.27 -9.54
C PHE A 307 23.72 -0.94 -10.08
N CYS A 308 24.55 -0.75 -11.11
CA CYS A 308 25.38 -1.80 -11.71
C CYS A 308 26.86 -1.57 -11.42
#